data_AF-A0A2N2Z845-F1
#
_entry.id   AF-A0A2N2Z845-F1
#
_cell.length_a   1.000
_cell.length_b   1.000
_cell.length_c   1.000
_cell.angle_alpha   90.00
_cell.angle_beta   90.00
_cell.angle_gamma   90.00
#
_symmetry.space_group_name_H-M   'P 1'
#
loop_
_entity.id
_entity.type
_entity.pdbx_description
1 polymer ?
#
loop_
_entity_poly.entity_id
_entity_poly.type
_entity_poly.pdbx_seq_one_letter_code
_entity_poly.pdbx_strand_id
1 'polypeptide(L)'
;MAFLLLVSPSGLIAQDVPEIKNERVFKGKALYGFMNGGSDLFLEYGFEELYVSDVKFKGSEFAVEVYMMPSPEDAYGIYSQHTFKCDPADAGTCPDCTSPMQYQTAMGNLYITVVYPSASARAAEYAPELAGIFFRKYGTEGKPVIPEPVLAGVTEGDKITLRVKYARGAISLSNLNSSVMPAVEGLEGYSAWLLDGGRTMIYLDMRTPESMSKALKNISDAGEDFLFSATSKPDNILILKIK
;
A
#
# COMPACT_ATOMS: atom_id res chain seq x y z
N MET A 1 -17.24 50.32 -43.27
CA MET A 1 -16.84 48.92 -43.09
C MET A 1 -16.19 48.83 -41.72
N ALA A 2 -16.95 48.43 -40.69
CA ALA A 2 -16.52 48.42 -39.30
C ALA A 2 -15.97 47.04 -38.95
N PHE A 3 -14.72 46.96 -38.47
CA PHE A 3 -14.12 45.73 -37.96
C PHE A 3 -14.20 45.78 -36.45
N LEU A 4 -15.18 45.08 -35.87
CA LEU A 4 -15.32 44.88 -34.44
C LEU A 4 -14.30 43.79 -34.04
N LEU A 5 -13.20 44.19 -33.39
CA LEU A 5 -12.27 43.25 -32.76
C LEU A 5 -12.91 42.73 -31.47
N LEU A 6 -13.51 41.55 -31.54
CA LEU A 6 -13.89 40.76 -30.37
C LEU A 6 -12.61 40.24 -29.71
N VAL A 7 -12.15 40.92 -28.67
CA VAL A 7 -11.15 40.37 -27.75
C VAL A 7 -11.88 39.39 -26.85
N SER A 8 -11.82 38.10 -27.17
CA SER A 8 -12.24 37.04 -26.25
C SER A 8 -11.36 37.10 -25.01
N PRO A 9 -11.92 37.18 -23.78
CA PRO A 9 -11.12 36.94 -22.59
C PRO A 9 -10.78 35.45 -22.58
N SER A 10 -9.53 35.14 -22.92
CA SER A 10 -8.92 33.86 -22.56
C SER A 10 -8.96 33.79 -21.04
N GLY A 11 -10.02 33.22 -20.49
CA GLY A 11 -10.08 32.86 -19.08
C GLY A 11 -8.91 31.92 -18.83
N LEU A 12 -7.88 32.41 -18.13
CA LEU A 12 -6.95 31.54 -17.44
C LEU A 12 -7.82 30.67 -16.54
N ILE A 13 -7.94 29.39 -16.88
CA ILE A 13 -8.34 28.38 -15.90
C ILE A 13 -7.25 28.48 -14.84
N ALA A 14 -7.55 29.11 -13.70
CA ALA A 14 -6.72 28.97 -12.53
C ALA A 14 -6.65 27.47 -12.27
N GLN A 15 -5.47 26.87 -12.44
CA GLN A 15 -5.22 25.58 -11.81
C GLN A 15 -5.50 25.83 -10.33
N ASP A 16 -6.54 25.21 -9.78
CA ASP A 16 -6.76 25.23 -8.35
C ASP A 16 -5.52 24.58 -7.73
N VAL A 17 -4.59 25.38 -7.21
CA VAL A 17 -3.39 24.88 -6.54
C VAL A 17 -3.76 24.67 -5.08
N PRO A 18 -3.46 23.50 -4.47
CA PRO A 18 -3.72 23.29 -3.06
C PRO A 18 -2.94 24.29 -2.20
N GLU A 19 -3.64 24.96 -1.30
CA GLU A 19 -3.05 25.87 -0.32
C GLU A 19 -2.63 25.04 0.91
N ILE A 20 -1.32 24.86 1.09
CA ILE A 20 -0.75 24.19 2.27
C ILE A 20 -0.72 25.19 3.43
N LYS A 21 -1.55 24.99 4.44
CA LYS A 21 -1.61 25.85 5.64
C LYS A 21 -0.49 25.54 6.62
N ASN A 22 -0.12 24.26 6.72
CA ASN A 22 0.88 23.74 7.63
C ASN A 22 1.45 22.44 7.04
N GLU A 23 2.75 22.20 7.20
CA GLU A 23 3.42 20.97 6.77
C GLU A 23 4.44 20.55 7.84
N ARG A 24 4.44 19.27 8.18
CA ARG A 24 5.39 18.65 9.12
C ARG A 24 6.02 17.43 8.46
N VAL A 25 7.28 17.17 8.81
CA VAL A 25 8.06 16.07 8.24
C VAL A 25 8.62 15.20 9.35
N PHE A 26 8.45 13.88 9.23
CA PHE A 26 8.94 12.89 10.19
C PHE A 26 9.85 11.88 9.48
N LYS A 27 10.98 11.50 10.11
CA LYS A 27 11.95 10.52 9.58
C LYS A 27 12.29 9.46 10.60
N GLY A 28 12.49 8.22 10.13
CA GLY A 28 12.90 7.10 10.97
C GLY A 28 12.08 7.00 12.26
N LYS A 29 12.75 6.98 13.42
CA LYS A 29 12.11 6.83 14.74
C LYS A 29 11.24 8.02 15.16
N ALA A 30 11.29 9.17 14.47
CA ALA A 30 10.36 10.27 14.76
C ALA A 30 8.90 9.87 14.47
N LEU A 31 8.67 8.82 13.66
CA LEU A 31 7.35 8.30 13.35
C LEU A 31 6.59 7.83 14.61
N TYR A 32 7.28 7.31 15.62
CA TYR A 32 6.66 6.92 16.90
C TYR A 32 6.02 8.10 17.64
N GLY A 33 6.51 9.33 17.41
CA GLY A 33 5.92 10.54 18.00
C GLY A 33 4.68 11.03 17.26
N PHE A 34 4.47 10.57 16.03
CA PHE A 34 3.30 10.90 15.21
C PHE A 34 2.20 9.85 15.35
N MET A 35 2.54 8.57 15.24
CA MET A 35 1.58 7.47 15.28
C MET A 35 1.38 6.95 16.71
N ASN A 36 0.13 6.81 17.13
CA ASN A 36 -0.22 6.19 18.40
C ASN A 36 -0.26 4.65 18.29
N GLY A 37 0.89 4.06 17.98
CA GLY A 37 1.04 2.63 17.67
C GLY A 37 1.08 2.34 16.16
N GLY A 38 1.61 1.17 15.79
CA GLY A 38 1.73 0.73 14.39
C GLY A 38 2.99 1.20 13.65
N SER A 39 3.83 2.07 14.23
CA SER A 39 5.07 2.52 13.57
C SER A 39 6.03 1.37 13.27
N ASP A 40 6.07 0.33 14.10
CA ASP A 40 6.95 -0.84 13.87
C ASP A 40 6.64 -1.52 12.53
N LEU A 41 5.36 -1.57 12.14
CA LEU A 41 4.95 -2.11 10.85
C LEU A 41 5.55 -1.26 9.72
N PHE A 42 5.40 0.07 9.76
CA PHE A 42 5.97 0.98 8.76
C PHE A 42 7.50 0.87 8.68
N LEU A 43 8.16 0.77 9.83
CA LEU A 43 9.61 0.60 9.90
C LEU A 43 10.07 -0.76 9.33
N GLU A 44 9.28 -1.82 9.49
CA GLU A 44 9.56 -3.13 8.88
C GLU A 44 9.55 -3.08 7.34
N TYR A 45 8.65 -2.26 6.76
CA TYR A 45 8.65 -1.95 5.33
C TYR A 45 9.75 -0.97 4.89
N GLY A 46 10.58 -0.49 5.81
CA GLY A 46 11.67 0.43 5.50
C GLY A 46 11.24 1.89 5.32
N PHE A 47 10.18 2.34 6.00
CA PHE A 47 9.73 3.73 6.04
C PHE A 47 10.88 4.76 6.00
N GLU A 48 10.80 5.69 5.05
CA GLU A 48 11.85 6.71 4.83
C GLU A 48 11.45 8.05 5.45
N GLU A 49 10.28 8.57 5.06
CA GLU A 49 9.82 9.91 5.40
C GLU A 49 8.28 10.01 5.37
N LEU A 50 7.70 10.83 6.23
CA LEU A 50 6.28 11.16 6.26
C LEU A 50 6.12 12.67 6.16
N TYR A 51 5.33 13.13 5.17
CA TYR A 51 4.84 14.50 5.08
C TYR A 51 3.40 14.56 5.57
N VAL A 52 3.13 15.44 6.54
CA VAL A 52 1.78 15.67 7.08
C VAL A 52 1.39 17.11 6.80
N SER A 53 0.40 17.31 5.95
CA SER A 53 -0.04 18.63 5.49
C SER A 53 -1.50 18.91 5.82
N ASP A 54 -1.78 20.09 6.37
CA ASP A 54 -3.13 20.64 6.44
C ASP A 54 -3.36 21.49 5.19
N VAL A 55 -4.35 21.13 4.38
CA VAL A 55 -4.53 21.65 3.02
C VAL A 55 -5.92 22.23 2.83
N LYS A 56 -6.02 23.37 2.14
CA LYS A 56 -7.27 23.87 1.56
C LYS A 56 -7.24 23.69 0.05
N PHE A 57 -8.24 23.01 -0.49
CA PHE A 57 -8.32 22.70 -1.92
C PHE A 57 -9.78 22.74 -2.37
N LYS A 58 -10.07 23.49 -3.45
CA LYS A 58 -11.44 23.65 -4.01
C LYS A 58 -12.52 24.00 -2.97
N GLY A 59 -12.14 24.82 -1.99
CA GLY A 59 -13.04 25.26 -0.92
C GLY A 59 -13.26 24.27 0.22
N SER A 60 -12.63 23.09 0.18
CA SER A 60 -12.65 22.08 1.24
C SER A 60 -11.32 22.02 2.00
N GLU A 61 -11.37 21.52 3.24
CA GLU A 61 -10.20 21.31 4.09
C GLU A 61 -9.85 19.82 4.16
N PHE A 62 -8.56 19.52 4.13
CA PHE A 62 -8.02 18.17 4.13
C PHE A 62 -6.81 18.07 5.06
N ALA A 63 -6.61 16.91 5.67
CA ALA A 63 -5.31 16.50 6.18
C ALA A 63 -4.74 15.45 5.23
N VAL A 64 -3.53 15.69 4.71
CA VAL A 64 -2.86 14.80 3.78
C VAL A 64 -1.62 14.22 4.45
N GLU A 65 -1.52 12.90 4.46
CA GLU A 65 -0.35 12.17 4.93
C GLU A 65 0.28 11.44 3.75
N VAL A 66 1.55 11.68 3.49
CA VAL A 66 2.33 11.05 2.42
C VAL A 66 3.48 10.28 3.03
N TYR A 67 3.36 8.96 3.07
CA TYR A 67 4.39 8.04 3.53
C TYR A 67 5.25 7.62 2.34
N MET A 68 6.54 7.97 2.38
CA MET A 68 7.54 7.52 1.43
C MET A 68 8.10 6.17 1.85
N MET A 69 8.00 5.21 0.94
CA MET A 69 8.51 3.84 1.13
C MET A 69 9.64 3.55 0.12
N PRO A 70 10.46 2.51 0.36
CA PRO A 70 11.58 2.20 -0.52
C PRO A 70 11.18 1.72 -1.92
N SER A 71 9.99 1.14 -2.07
CA SER A 71 9.52 0.57 -3.33
C SER A 71 7.99 0.63 -3.48
N PRO A 72 7.46 0.46 -4.70
CA PRO A 72 6.04 0.30 -4.91
C PRO A 72 5.40 -0.87 -4.16
N GLU A 73 6.12 -1.98 -3.99
CA GLU A 73 5.68 -3.12 -3.19
C GLU A 73 5.54 -2.75 -1.72
N ASP A 74 6.50 -2.00 -1.17
CA ASP A 74 6.47 -1.61 0.24
C ASP A 74 5.32 -0.61 0.52
N ALA A 75 5.07 0.34 -0.38
CA ALA A 75 3.90 1.22 -0.32
C ALA A 75 2.58 0.44 -0.44
N TYR A 76 2.51 -0.52 -1.37
CA TYR A 76 1.38 -1.43 -1.51
C TYR A 76 1.16 -2.28 -0.25
N GLY A 77 2.22 -2.75 0.40
CA GLY A 77 2.15 -3.55 1.61
C GLY A 77 1.46 -2.81 2.75
N ILE A 78 1.83 -1.55 2.97
CA ILE A 78 1.14 -0.68 3.94
C ILE A 78 -0.32 -0.48 3.54
N TYR A 79 -0.59 -0.06 2.31
CA TYR A 79 -1.94 0.16 1.80
C TYR A 79 -2.83 -1.07 2.02
N SER A 80 -2.38 -2.23 1.54
CA SER A 80 -3.15 -3.47 1.51
C SER A 80 -3.52 -3.98 2.91
N GLN A 81 -2.77 -3.63 3.95
CA GLN A 81 -3.08 -3.97 5.34
C GLN A 81 -3.92 -2.93 6.09
N HIS A 82 -3.87 -1.65 5.66
CA HIS A 82 -4.56 -0.56 6.34
C HIS A 82 -5.91 -0.20 5.72
N THR A 83 -6.21 -0.69 4.52
CA THR A 83 -7.50 -0.47 3.86
C THR A 83 -8.52 -1.49 4.33
N PHE A 84 -9.45 -1.05 5.17
CA PHE A 84 -10.58 -1.85 5.63
C PHE A 84 -11.89 -1.06 5.47
N LYS A 85 -13.00 -1.76 5.19
CA LYS A 85 -14.36 -1.17 5.12
C LYS A 85 -14.47 0.08 4.23
N CYS A 86 -13.74 0.09 3.12
CA CYS A 86 -13.78 1.14 2.10
C CYS A 86 -14.30 0.54 0.79
N ASP A 87 -14.63 1.38 -0.19
CA ASP A 87 -14.98 0.94 -1.55
C ASP A 87 -13.73 1.03 -2.44
N PRO A 88 -13.09 -0.10 -2.79
CA PRO A 88 -11.89 -0.09 -3.60
C PRO A 88 -12.23 0.17 -5.07
N ALA A 89 -11.50 1.04 -5.78
CA ALA A 89 -11.64 1.22 -7.23
C ALA A 89 -10.41 0.67 -7.98
N ASP A 90 -10.17 -0.64 -7.83
CA ASP A 90 -8.95 -1.35 -8.28
C ASP A 90 -8.83 -1.59 -9.79
N ALA A 91 -9.40 -0.73 -10.64
CA ALA A 91 -9.30 -0.91 -12.09
C ALA A 91 -7.82 -0.92 -12.53
N GLY A 92 -7.29 -2.09 -12.86
CA GLY A 92 -5.96 -2.23 -13.47
C GLY A 92 -4.77 -1.94 -12.56
N THR A 93 -4.77 -2.44 -11.32
CA THR A 93 -3.65 -2.33 -10.33
C THR A 93 -3.37 -0.92 -9.80
N CYS A 94 -4.34 0.00 -9.91
CA CYS A 94 -4.31 1.28 -9.22
C CYS A 94 -4.95 1.08 -7.84
N PRO A 95 -4.17 0.93 -6.76
CA PRO A 95 -4.72 0.65 -5.43
C PRO A 95 -5.29 1.95 -4.87
N ASP A 96 -6.60 2.05 -4.82
CA ASP A 96 -7.26 3.11 -4.08
C ASP A 96 -8.50 2.61 -3.34
N CYS A 97 -8.83 3.33 -2.28
CA CYS A 97 -9.98 3.02 -1.46
C CYS A 97 -10.57 4.29 -0.89
N THR A 98 -11.88 4.43 -1.04
CA THR A 98 -12.61 5.56 -0.48
C THR A 98 -13.52 5.09 0.65
N SER A 99 -13.44 5.77 1.80
CA SER A 99 -14.34 5.65 2.93
C SER A 99 -15.09 6.99 3.13
N PRO A 100 -16.11 7.06 4.01
CA PRO A 100 -16.88 8.28 4.19
C PRO A 100 -16.08 9.53 4.56
N MET A 101 -14.88 9.41 5.14
CA MET A 101 -14.07 10.55 5.61
C MET A 101 -12.60 10.48 5.19
N GLN A 102 -12.24 9.51 4.35
CA GLN A 102 -10.85 9.29 3.97
C GLN A 102 -10.75 8.62 2.60
N TYR A 103 -9.82 9.12 1.80
CA TYR A 103 -9.29 8.45 0.62
C TYR A 103 -7.89 7.93 0.91
N GLN A 104 -7.58 6.71 0.48
CA GLN A 104 -6.28 6.08 0.66
C GLN A 104 -5.82 5.49 -0.69
N THR A 105 -4.53 5.58 -1.00
CA THR A 105 -3.98 5.01 -2.23
C THR A 105 -2.51 4.65 -2.08
N ALA A 106 -2.05 3.66 -2.84
CA ALA A 106 -0.63 3.42 -3.08
C ALA A 106 -0.27 3.80 -4.52
N MET A 107 0.54 4.84 -4.70
CA MET A 107 0.96 5.34 -6.03
C MET A 107 2.49 5.36 -6.10
N GLY A 108 3.05 4.53 -6.98
CA GLY A 108 4.50 4.33 -7.00
C GLY A 108 5.00 3.92 -5.62
N ASN A 109 6.04 4.56 -5.12
CA ASN A 109 6.62 4.31 -3.80
C ASN A 109 5.90 5.04 -2.65
N LEU A 110 4.74 5.66 -2.89
CA LEU A 110 4.00 6.40 -1.86
C LEU A 110 2.77 5.65 -1.39
N TYR A 111 2.56 5.64 -0.08
CA TYR A 111 1.25 5.44 0.52
C TYR A 111 0.69 6.79 0.94
N ILE A 112 -0.46 7.18 0.37
CA ILE A 112 -1.07 8.50 0.59
C ILE A 112 -2.42 8.32 1.26
N THR A 113 -2.67 9.10 2.31
CA THR A 113 -4.01 9.25 2.87
C THR A 113 -4.46 10.70 2.80
N VAL A 114 -5.73 10.90 2.45
CA VAL A 114 -6.38 12.21 2.39
C VAL A 114 -7.62 12.12 3.26
N VAL A 115 -7.57 12.72 4.44
CA VAL A 115 -8.66 12.78 5.41
C VAL A 115 -9.43 14.09 5.23
N TYR A 116 -10.75 14.03 5.33
CA TYR A 116 -11.63 15.20 5.24
C TYR A 116 -12.68 15.20 6.36
N PRO A 117 -13.04 16.37 6.92
CA PRO A 117 -13.73 16.49 8.21
C PRO A 117 -15.21 16.11 8.20
N SER A 118 -15.84 15.94 7.04
CA SER A 118 -17.24 15.52 6.95
C SER A 118 -17.45 14.61 5.74
N ALA A 119 -18.45 13.72 5.83
CA ALA A 119 -18.89 12.88 4.70
C ALA A 119 -19.59 13.67 3.59
N SER A 120 -19.22 14.94 3.37
CA SER A 120 -19.68 15.71 2.23
C SER A 120 -19.15 15.07 0.95
N ALA A 121 -20.06 14.65 0.06
CA ALA A 121 -19.71 13.99 -1.21
C ALA A 121 -18.66 14.78 -2.02
N ARG A 122 -18.71 16.12 -2.00
CA ARG A 122 -17.76 16.99 -2.72
C ARG A 122 -16.31 16.85 -2.27
N ALA A 123 -16.04 16.70 -0.97
CA ALA A 123 -14.65 16.54 -0.50
C ALA A 123 -14.05 15.21 -0.95
N ALA A 124 -14.86 14.14 -0.92
CA ALA A 124 -14.47 12.83 -1.41
C ALA A 124 -14.16 12.85 -2.93
N GLU A 125 -14.93 13.61 -3.72
CA GLU A 125 -14.70 13.78 -5.17
C GLU A 125 -13.32 14.41 -5.49
N TYR A 126 -12.79 15.27 -4.62
CA TYR A 126 -11.51 15.97 -4.86
C TYR A 126 -10.29 15.25 -4.29
N ALA A 127 -10.48 14.27 -3.41
CA ALA A 127 -9.38 13.60 -2.72
C ALA A 127 -8.43 12.82 -3.66
N PRO A 128 -8.90 12.09 -4.70
CA PRO A 128 -8.00 11.43 -5.67
C PRO A 128 -7.13 12.42 -6.45
N GLU A 129 -7.71 13.56 -6.86
CA GLU A 129 -6.96 14.61 -7.57
C GLU A 129 -5.88 15.20 -6.67
N LEU A 130 -6.21 15.46 -5.41
CA LEU A 130 -5.26 15.96 -4.42
C LEU A 130 -4.12 14.95 -4.18
N ALA A 131 -4.44 13.67 -4.00
CA ALA A 131 -3.43 12.61 -3.89
C ALA A 131 -2.50 12.58 -5.12
N GLY A 132 -3.05 12.73 -6.33
CA GLY A 132 -2.26 12.82 -7.56
C GLY A 132 -1.34 14.04 -7.62
N ILE A 133 -1.72 15.18 -7.03
CA ILE A 133 -0.83 16.36 -6.90
C ILE A 133 0.34 16.03 -5.98
N PHE A 134 0.08 15.43 -4.83
CA PHE A 134 1.13 15.02 -3.88
C PHE A 134 2.04 13.93 -4.45
N PHE A 135 1.48 12.97 -5.19
CA PHE A 135 2.27 11.95 -5.91
C PHE A 135 3.24 12.59 -6.91
N ARG A 136 2.80 13.54 -7.74
CA ARG A 136 3.69 14.24 -8.68
C ARG A 136 4.79 15.04 -7.98
N LYS A 137 4.58 15.46 -6.72
CA LYS A 137 5.55 16.22 -5.94
C LYS A 137 6.62 15.33 -5.30
N TYR A 138 6.23 14.17 -4.76
CA TYR A 138 7.09 13.37 -3.89
C TYR A 138 7.40 11.96 -4.41
N GLY A 139 6.59 11.43 -5.31
CA GLY A 139 6.60 10.02 -5.68
C GLY A 139 7.53 9.69 -6.83
N THR A 140 7.96 8.45 -6.89
CA THR A 140 8.61 7.86 -8.05
C THR A 140 7.63 7.00 -8.82
N GLU A 141 7.70 7.02 -10.15
CA GLU A 141 6.90 6.12 -10.99
C GLU A 141 7.24 4.64 -10.71
N GLY A 142 6.26 3.77 -10.97
CA GLY A 142 6.38 2.34 -10.75
C GLY A 142 5.05 1.74 -10.30
N LYS A 143 4.94 0.42 -10.43
CA LYS A 143 3.83 -0.36 -9.89
C LYS A 143 4.39 -1.57 -9.17
N PRO A 144 3.71 -2.08 -8.12
CA PRO A 144 4.12 -3.31 -7.48
C PRO A 144 4.16 -4.46 -8.49
N VAL A 145 5.26 -5.21 -8.50
CA VAL A 145 5.42 -6.39 -9.34
C VAL A 145 4.89 -7.61 -8.58
N ILE A 146 3.63 -7.94 -8.83
CA ILE A 146 2.98 -9.12 -8.24
C ILE A 146 3.44 -10.37 -9.02
N PRO A 147 3.94 -11.42 -8.35
CA PRO A 147 4.35 -12.66 -9.00
C PRO A 147 3.22 -13.28 -9.83
N GLU A 148 3.55 -13.80 -11.01
CA GLU A 148 2.56 -14.45 -11.90
C GLU A 148 1.75 -15.55 -11.20
N PRO A 149 2.34 -16.43 -10.35
CA PRO A 149 1.55 -17.45 -9.67
C PRO A 149 0.49 -16.89 -8.72
N VAL A 150 0.69 -15.66 -8.20
CA VAL A 150 -0.27 -14.95 -7.35
C VAL A 150 -1.37 -14.36 -8.22
N LEU A 151 -1.00 -13.70 -9.33
CA LEU A 151 -1.96 -13.12 -10.28
C LEU A 151 -2.84 -14.19 -10.95
N ALA A 152 -2.27 -15.35 -11.28
CA ALA A 152 -3.00 -16.46 -11.90
C ALA A 152 -4.12 -17.03 -10.99
N GLY A 153 -4.06 -16.78 -9.68
CA GLY A 153 -5.11 -17.17 -8.74
C GLY A 153 -6.22 -16.14 -8.55
N VAL A 154 -6.10 -14.94 -9.13
CA VAL A 154 -7.13 -13.90 -9.11
C VAL A 154 -8.19 -14.21 -10.17
N THR A 155 -9.47 -14.16 -9.81
CA THR A 155 -10.57 -14.41 -10.74
C THR A 155 -10.93 -13.12 -11.49
N GLU A 156 -11.39 -13.24 -12.73
CA GLU A 156 -11.90 -12.09 -13.48
C GLU A 156 -13.03 -11.39 -12.70
N GLY A 157 -12.90 -10.07 -12.52
CA GLY A 157 -13.84 -9.26 -11.72
C GLY A 157 -13.47 -9.12 -10.23
N ASP A 158 -12.48 -9.86 -9.73
CA ASP A 158 -11.96 -9.64 -8.38
C ASP A 158 -11.32 -8.24 -8.27
N LYS A 159 -11.62 -7.55 -7.18
CA LYS A 159 -10.85 -6.38 -6.72
C LYS A 159 -9.53 -6.87 -6.14
N ILE A 160 -8.45 -6.78 -6.95
CA ILE A 160 -7.13 -7.36 -6.62
C ILE A 160 -6.68 -6.95 -5.22
N THR A 161 -6.89 -5.70 -4.80
CA THR A 161 -6.37 -5.20 -3.53
C THR A 161 -7.09 -5.75 -2.30
N LEU A 162 -8.29 -6.29 -2.49
CA LEU A 162 -9.01 -7.02 -1.44
C LEU A 162 -8.45 -8.43 -1.24
N ARG A 163 -7.86 -9.01 -2.28
CA ARG A 163 -7.45 -10.43 -2.31
C ARG A 163 -5.95 -10.60 -2.17
N VAL A 164 -5.17 -9.68 -2.72
CA VAL A 164 -3.72 -9.76 -2.77
C VAL A 164 -3.12 -8.82 -1.74
N LYS A 165 -2.33 -9.35 -0.81
CA LYS A 165 -1.65 -8.59 0.23
C LYS A 165 -0.15 -8.80 0.13
N TYR A 166 0.64 -7.83 0.58
CA TYR A 166 2.09 -7.93 0.60
C TYR A 166 2.63 -7.78 2.02
N ALA A 167 3.46 -8.71 2.47
CA ALA A 167 4.20 -8.68 3.73
C ALA A 167 5.70 -8.49 3.49
N ARG A 168 6.35 -7.72 4.35
CA ARG A 168 7.79 -7.51 4.42
C ARG A 168 8.24 -7.88 5.81
N GLY A 169 8.65 -9.12 6.05
CA GLY A 169 9.08 -9.57 7.38
C GLY A 169 7.98 -10.18 8.27
N ALA A 170 8.25 -10.23 9.57
CA ALA A 170 7.51 -11.02 10.54
C ALA A 170 6.27 -10.31 11.10
N ILE A 171 6.34 -9.01 11.34
CA ILE A 171 5.25 -8.22 11.89
C ILE A 171 4.10 -8.19 10.88
N SER A 172 4.39 -7.78 9.65
CA SER A 172 3.44 -7.73 8.53
C SER A 172 2.89 -9.10 8.17
N LEU A 173 3.72 -10.14 8.10
CA LEU A 173 3.24 -11.49 7.82
C LEU A 173 2.35 -12.02 8.94
N SER A 174 2.70 -11.78 10.20
CA SER A 174 1.87 -12.20 11.34
C SER A 174 0.53 -11.47 11.38
N ASN A 175 0.48 -10.21 10.98
CA ASN A 175 -0.77 -9.44 10.87
C ASN A 175 -1.72 -10.04 9.82
N LEU A 176 -1.16 -10.53 8.71
CA LEU A 176 -1.93 -11.11 7.62
C LEU A 176 -2.29 -12.58 7.84
N ASN A 177 -1.33 -13.38 8.33
CA ASN A 177 -1.53 -14.81 8.59
C ASN A 177 -0.50 -15.34 9.61
N SER A 178 -0.91 -15.45 10.86
CA SER A 178 -0.04 -15.96 11.93
C SER A 178 0.24 -17.47 11.86
N SER A 179 -0.55 -18.23 11.09
CA SER A 179 -0.38 -19.70 11.02
C SER A 179 0.91 -20.14 10.34
N VAL A 180 1.53 -19.27 9.55
CA VAL A 180 2.79 -19.56 8.83
C VAL A 180 4.05 -19.09 9.55
N MET A 181 3.90 -18.44 10.70
CA MET A 181 5.04 -17.89 11.45
C MET A 181 6.10 -18.94 11.84
N PRO A 182 5.76 -20.19 12.20
CA PRO A 182 6.80 -21.17 12.51
C PRO A 182 7.71 -21.47 11.31
N ALA A 183 7.21 -21.37 10.06
CA ALA A 183 8.06 -21.58 8.87
C ALA A 183 9.16 -20.52 8.72
N VAL A 184 8.92 -19.31 9.22
CA VAL A 184 9.82 -18.16 9.06
C VAL A 184 10.48 -17.74 10.37
N GLU A 185 10.38 -18.56 11.41
CA GLU A 185 10.92 -18.25 12.72
C GLU A 185 12.43 -18.01 12.68
N GLY A 186 12.85 -16.85 13.21
CA GLY A 186 14.25 -16.40 13.21
C GLY A 186 14.83 -16.14 11.82
N LEU A 187 13.99 -15.92 10.81
CA LEU A 187 14.39 -15.43 9.50
C LEU A 187 14.15 -13.93 9.40
N GLU A 188 14.98 -13.27 8.61
CA GLU A 188 14.87 -11.84 8.30
C GLU A 188 15.02 -11.63 6.79
N GLY A 189 14.56 -10.46 6.31
CA GLY A 189 14.76 -10.04 4.91
C GLY A 189 13.86 -10.72 3.88
N TYR A 190 13.05 -11.70 4.27
CA TYR A 190 12.06 -12.32 3.38
C TYR A 190 10.89 -11.38 3.08
N SER A 191 10.14 -11.69 2.03
CA SER A 191 8.86 -11.02 1.73
C SER A 191 7.82 -12.04 1.30
N ALA A 192 6.54 -11.67 1.39
CA ALA A 192 5.45 -12.57 1.06
C ALA A 192 4.36 -11.85 0.26
N TRP A 193 3.88 -12.49 -0.79
CA TRP A 193 2.61 -12.16 -1.43
C TRP A 193 1.55 -13.15 -1.00
N LEU A 194 0.46 -12.66 -0.45
CA LEU A 194 -0.67 -13.48 -0.03
C LEU A 194 -1.82 -13.29 -1.02
N LEU A 195 -2.46 -14.38 -1.40
CA LEU A 195 -3.71 -14.39 -2.11
C LEU A 195 -4.76 -15.04 -1.20
N ASP A 196 -5.64 -14.21 -0.63
CA ASP A 196 -6.80 -14.67 0.12
C ASP A 196 -7.82 -15.31 -0.84
N GLY A 197 -8.63 -16.25 -0.38
CA GLY A 197 -9.59 -16.98 -1.19
C GLY A 197 -10.14 -18.20 -0.46
N GLY A 198 -10.70 -19.17 -1.18
CA GLY A 198 -11.18 -20.42 -0.56
C GLY A 198 -10.08 -21.20 0.18
N ARG A 199 -8.83 -21.08 -0.28
CA ARG A 199 -7.63 -21.44 0.46
C ARG A 199 -6.58 -20.36 0.25
N THR A 200 -6.09 -19.73 1.32
CA THR A 200 -5.04 -18.70 1.21
C THR A 200 -3.76 -19.32 0.67
N MET A 201 -3.21 -18.70 -0.37
CA MET A 201 -1.87 -19.02 -0.89
C MET A 201 -0.90 -17.94 -0.41
N ILE A 202 0.30 -18.33 0.01
CA ILE A 202 1.38 -17.43 0.41
C ILE A 202 2.61 -17.76 -0.43
N TYR A 203 3.04 -16.81 -1.26
CA TYR A 203 4.26 -16.86 -2.04
C TYR A 203 5.37 -16.15 -1.26
N LEU A 204 6.32 -16.90 -0.70
CA LEU A 204 7.44 -16.39 0.07
C LEU A 204 8.70 -16.31 -0.79
N ASP A 205 9.30 -15.13 -0.87
CA ASP A 205 10.65 -14.92 -1.38
C ASP A 205 11.62 -14.89 -0.18
N MET A 206 12.44 -15.94 -0.05
CA MET A 206 13.40 -16.09 1.05
C MET A 206 14.68 -15.27 0.83
N ARG A 207 14.86 -14.66 -0.35
CA ARG A 207 16.04 -13.93 -0.83
C ARG A 207 17.33 -14.75 -0.95
N THR A 208 17.61 -15.64 0.01
CA THR A 208 18.87 -16.36 0.13
C THR A 208 18.65 -17.88 0.24
N PRO A 209 19.60 -18.70 -0.27
CA PRO A 209 19.59 -20.14 -0.08
C PRO A 209 19.65 -20.57 1.40
N GLU A 210 20.31 -19.77 2.23
CA GLU A 210 20.44 -20.00 3.67
C GLU A 210 19.08 -19.85 4.37
N SER A 211 18.36 -18.76 4.09
CA SER A 211 17.00 -18.54 4.60
C SER A 211 16.05 -19.63 4.12
N MET A 212 16.15 -20.02 2.84
CA MET A 212 15.34 -21.11 2.28
C MET A 212 15.60 -22.44 2.98
N SER A 213 16.86 -22.81 3.20
CA SER A 213 17.24 -24.04 3.89
C SER A 213 16.74 -24.07 5.32
N LYS A 214 16.83 -22.94 6.03
CA LYS A 214 16.31 -22.81 7.39
C LYS A 214 14.78 -22.85 7.45
N ALA A 215 14.08 -22.23 6.50
CA ALA A 215 12.62 -22.31 6.41
C ALA A 215 12.14 -23.76 6.20
N LEU A 216 12.79 -24.50 5.30
CA LEU A 216 12.49 -25.92 5.08
C LEU A 216 12.78 -26.77 6.32
N LYS A 217 13.86 -26.47 7.04
CA LYS A 217 14.16 -27.12 8.32
C LYS A 217 13.08 -26.84 9.36
N ASN A 218 12.67 -25.58 9.53
CA ASN A 218 11.59 -25.21 10.45
C ASN A 218 10.28 -25.95 10.12
N ILE A 219 9.95 -26.08 8.82
CA ILE A 219 8.77 -26.84 8.37
C ILE A 219 8.92 -28.34 8.66
N SER A 220 10.12 -28.90 8.47
CA SER A 220 10.36 -30.31 8.78
C SER A 220 10.29 -30.60 10.28
N ASP A 221 10.84 -29.70 11.11
CA ASP A 221 10.93 -29.88 12.56
C ASP A 221 9.56 -29.82 13.24
N ALA A 222 8.61 -29.03 12.71
CA ALA A 222 7.25 -28.94 13.26
C ALA A 222 6.28 -30.02 12.74
N GLY A 223 6.64 -30.83 11.74
CA GLY A 223 5.89 -32.05 11.38
C GLY A 223 4.46 -31.83 10.85
N GLU A 224 3.51 -32.70 11.21
CA GLU A 224 2.11 -32.64 10.72
C GLU A 224 1.27 -31.51 11.32
N ASP A 225 1.79 -30.82 12.34
CA ASP A 225 1.07 -29.76 13.07
C ASP A 225 0.81 -28.49 12.24
N PHE A 226 1.35 -28.42 11.02
CA PHE A 226 1.11 -27.28 10.12
C PHE A 226 -0.30 -27.25 9.53
N LEU A 227 -0.91 -26.08 9.64
CA LEU A 227 -2.17 -25.71 8.97
C LEU A 227 -1.97 -25.38 7.48
N PHE A 228 -0.85 -25.79 6.86
CA PHE A 228 -0.56 -25.54 5.45
C PHE A 228 0.25 -26.66 4.80
N SER A 229 0.31 -26.65 3.48
CA SER A 229 1.25 -27.43 2.67
C SER A 229 2.29 -26.51 2.06
N ALA A 230 3.52 -27.01 1.86
CA ALA A 230 4.65 -26.23 1.37
C ALA A 230 5.21 -26.82 0.06
N THR A 231 5.58 -25.97 -0.89
CA THR A 231 6.23 -26.37 -2.15
C THR A 231 7.39 -25.43 -2.47
N SER A 232 8.60 -25.98 -2.53
CA SER A 232 9.80 -25.26 -2.97
C SER A 232 9.78 -25.04 -4.48
N LYS A 233 10.29 -23.89 -4.91
CA LYS A 233 10.49 -23.48 -6.30
C LYS A 233 11.92 -22.94 -6.47
N PRO A 234 12.40 -22.78 -7.73
CA PRO A 234 13.67 -22.08 -7.99
C PRO A 234 13.70 -20.68 -7.37
N ASP A 235 14.89 -20.07 -7.34
CA ASP A 235 15.11 -18.70 -6.88
C ASP A 235 14.71 -18.44 -5.41
N ASN A 236 14.87 -19.46 -4.55
CA ASN A 236 14.58 -19.39 -3.11
C ASN A 236 13.11 -19.05 -2.80
N ILE A 237 12.21 -19.51 -3.66
CA ILE A 237 10.78 -19.30 -3.52
C ILE A 237 10.12 -20.48 -2.81
N LEU A 238 9.25 -20.17 -1.85
CA LEU A 238 8.45 -21.14 -1.12
C LEU A 238 6.96 -20.77 -1.24
N ILE A 239 6.16 -21.69 -1.76
CA ILE A 239 4.71 -21.51 -1.87
C ILE A 239 4.04 -22.30 -0.76
N LEU A 240 3.30 -21.61 0.12
CA LEU A 240 2.47 -22.20 1.15
C LEU A 240 0.99 -22.14 0.74
N LYS A 241 0.24 -23.20 1.02
CA LYS A 241 -1.22 -23.21 0.85
C LYS A 241 -1.87 -23.62 2.16
N ILE A 242 -2.65 -22.72 2.76
CA ILE A 242 -3.37 -22.96 4.01
C ILE A 242 -4.43 -24.05 3.77
N LYS A 243 -4.55 -25.00 4.70
CA LYS A 243 -5.42 -26.19 4.62
C LYS A 243 -6.89 -25.82 4.73
#